data_AF-A0A392SQB3-F1
#
_entry.id   AF-A0A392SQB3-F1
#
_cell.length_a   1.000
_cell.length_b   1.000
_cell.length_c   1.000
_cell.angle_alpha   90.00
_cell.angle_beta   90.00
_cell.angle_gamma   90.00
#
_symmetry.space_group_name_H-M   'P 1'
#
loop_
_entity.id
_entity.type
_entity.pdbx_description
1 polymer ?
#
loop_
_entity_poly.entity_id
_entity_poly.type
_entity_poly.pdbx_seq_one_letter_code
_entity_poly.pdbx_strand_id
1 'polypeptide(L)'
;MNWLIFNKVHINCCAKTVVFLKPKEETQLMSTKQVKDSVKEQDELFAVFVSLKLESKVKVEELPVACEFPDVFPGDVSDVPPEREV
;
A
#
# COMPACT_ATOMS: atom_id res chain seq x y z
N MET A 1 18.60 22.01 20.70
CA MET A 1 18.10 21.98 19.31
C MET A 1 19.31 21.92 18.39
N ASN A 2 19.70 20.72 17.92
CA ASN A 2 21.02 20.45 17.33
C ASN A 2 20.98 20.32 15.79
N TRP A 3 20.30 21.25 15.13
CA TRP A 3 20.04 21.20 13.68
C TRP A 3 21.31 21.13 12.82
N LEU A 4 22.38 21.84 13.23
CA LEU A 4 23.67 21.83 12.51
C LEU A 4 24.34 20.46 12.52
N ILE A 5 24.24 19.75 13.64
CA ILE A 5 24.80 18.40 13.80
C ILE A 5 23.99 17.41 12.96
N PHE A 6 22.65 17.52 13.00
CA PHE A 6 21.75 16.67 12.22
C PHE A 6 22.03 16.76 10.71
N ASN A 7 22.22 17.98 10.20
CA ASN A 7 22.47 18.23 8.78
C ASN A 7 23.95 18.12 8.37
N LYS A 8 24.84 17.68 9.28
CA LYS A 8 26.28 17.54 9.03
C LYS A 8 26.88 18.79 8.37
N VAL A 9 26.55 19.96 8.91
CA VAL A 9 26.99 21.25 8.36
C VAL A 9 28.41 21.56 8.84
N HIS A 10 29.30 21.89 7.92
CA HIS A 10 30.66 22.35 8.22
C HIS A 10 30.79 23.85 7.92
N ILE A 11 31.15 24.64 8.93
CA ILE A 11 31.30 26.09 8.84
C ILE A 11 32.79 26.44 8.88
N ASN A 12 33.27 27.13 7.85
CA ASN A 12 34.63 27.66 7.80
C ASN A 12 34.59 29.19 7.94
N CYS A 13 34.93 29.69 9.13
CA CYS A 13 34.91 31.11 9.43
C CYS A 13 35.97 31.91 8.67
N CYS A 14 37.14 31.33 8.42
CA CYS A 14 38.24 31.99 7.72
C CYS A 14 37.89 32.24 6.24
N ALA A 15 37.28 31.25 5.60
CA ALA A 15 36.84 31.34 4.20
C ALA A 15 35.44 31.95 4.05
N LYS A 16 34.70 32.16 5.15
CA LYS A 16 33.29 32.58 5.18
C LYS A 16 32.39 31.64 4.37
N THR A 17 32.59 30.33 4.50
CA THR A 17 31.82 29.31 3.76
C THR A 17 31.08 28.35 4.69
N VAL A 18 29.98 27.80 4.17
CA VAL A 18 29.17 26.77 4.81
C VAL A 18 28.99 25.62 3.82
N VAL A 19 29.37 24.42 4.23
CA VAL A 19 29.33 23.21 3.40
C VAL A 19 28.37 22.21 4.05
N PHE A 20 27.39 21.73 3.28
CA PHE A 20 26.50 20.66 3.68
C PHE A 20 27.09 19.34 3.19
N LEU A 21 27.55 18.50 4.12
CA LEU A 21 28.00 17.16 3.75
C LEU A 21 26.76 16.33 3.42
N LYS A 22 26.67 15.84 2.17
CA LYS A 22 25.67 14.83 1.84
C LYS A 22 25.83 13.67 2.83
N PRO A 23 24.75 13.22 3.49
CA PRO A 23 24.83 11.94 4.19
C PRO A 23 25.32 10.92 3.16
N LYS A 24 26.26 10.06 3.56
CA LYS A 24 26.61 8.90 2.75
C LYS A 24 25.28 8.21 2.51
N GLU A 25 24.82 8.22 1.25
CA GLU A 25 23.66 7.44 0.85
C GLU A 25 24.10 6.00 1.06
N GLU A 26 23.80 5.47 2.24
CA GLU A 26 23.74 4.03 2.49
C GLU A 26 22.47 3.50 1.82
N THR A 27 22.18 3.98 0.62
CA THR A 27 21.26 3.31 -0.27
C THR A 27 21.99 2.07 -0.70
N GLN A 28 21.74 0.96 0.00
CA GLN A 28 21.77 -0.34 -0.65
C GLN A 28 20.74 -0.25 -1.78
N LEU A 29 21.16 0.34 -2.90
CA LEU A 29 20.37 0.48 -4.10
C LEU A 29 20.20 -0.95 -4.62
N MET A 30 18.98 -1.46 -4.49
CA MET A 30 18.61 -2.72 -5.10
C MET A 30 18.89 -2.62 -6.59
N SER A 31 19.56 -3.63 -7.15
CA SER A 31 19.77 -3.67 -8.59
C SER A 31 18.42 -3.76 -9.30
N THR A 32 18.34 -3.25 -10.54
CA THR A 32 17.13 -3.34 -11.36
C THR A 32 16.62 -4.78 -11.51
N LYS A 33 17.50 -5.78 -11.42
CA LYS A 33 17.13 -7.20 -11.42
C LYS A 33 16.39 -7.58 -10.13
N GLN A 34 16.94 -7.26 -8.97
CA GLN A 34 16.30 -7.55 -7.68
C GLN A 34 14.95 -6.84 -7.55
N VAL A 35 14.83 -5.60 -8.04
CA VAL A 35 13.54 -4.90 -8.08
C VAL A 35 12.51 -5.67 -8.92
N LYS A 36 12.90 -6.14 -10.11
CA LYS A 36 12.01 -6.94 -10.98
C LYS A 36 11.61 -8.27 -10.35
N ASP A 37 12.54 -8.93 -9.68
CA ASP A 37 12.29 -10.23 -9.04
C ASP A 37 11.33 -10.08 -7.84
N SER A 38 11.50 -9.05 -7.00
CA SER A 38 10.56 -8.74 -5.91
C SER A 38 9.18 -8.34 -6.41
N VAL A 39 9.08 -7.62 -7.55
CA VAL A 39 7.77 -7.28 -8.14
C VAL A 39 7.04 -8.53 -8.63
N LYS A 40 7.75 -9.47 -9.28
CA LYS A 40 7.16 -10.75 -9.71
C LYS A 40 6.65 -11.58 -8.53
N GLU A 41 7.42 -11.64 -7.44
CA GLU A 41 7.00 -12.33 -6.22
C GLU A 41 5.71 -11.72 -5.65
N GLN A 42 5.56 -10.40 -5.71
CA GLN A 42 4.31 -9.73 -5.29
C GLN A 42 3.14 -10.04 -6.22
N ASP A 43 3.35 -10.07 -7.54
CA ASP A 43 2.30 -10.41 -8.52
C ASP A 43 1.76 -11.83 -8.28
N GLU A 44 2.64 -12.79 -8.02
CA GLU A 44 2.28 -14.17 -7.69
C GLU A 44 1.52 -14.25 -6.36
N LEU A 45 1.96 -13.53 -5.33
CA LEU A 45 1.29 -13.49 -4.02
C LEU A 45 -0.12 -12.87 -4.13
N PHE A 46 -0.28 -11.82 -4.95
CA PHE A 46 -1.57 -11.22 -5.24
C PHE A 46 -2.49 -12.18 -5.99
N ALA A 47 -1.98 -12.92 -6.98
CA ALA A 47 -2.76 -13.91 -7.70
C ALA A 47 -3.26 -15.04 -6.76
N VAL A 48 -2.42 -15.52 -5.85
CA VAL A 48 -2.81 -16.50 -4.82
C VAL A 48 -3.85 -15.91 -3.88
N PHE A 49 -3.68 -14.68 -3.41
CA PHE A 49 -4.63 -14.03 -2.51
C PHE A 49 -5.99 -13.78 -3.16
N VAL A 50 -6.02 -13.36 -4.43
CA VAL A 50 -7.25 -13.21 -5.21
C VAL A 50 -7.92 -14.57 -5.42
N SER A 51 -7.14 -15.62 -5.71
CA SER A 51 -7.67 -16.98 -5.85
C SER A 51 -8.27 -17.48 -4.54
N LEU A 52 -7.58 -17.28 -3.41
CA LEU A 52 -8.09 -17.62 -2.08
C LEU A 52 -9.34 -16.81 -1.72
N LYS A 53 -9.41 -15.52 -2.05
CA LYS A 53 -10.62 -14.70 -1.84
C LYS A 53 -11.78 -15.09 -2.75
N LEU A 54 -11.49 -15.50 -3.98
CA LEU A 54 -12.49 -15.98 -4.94
C LEU A 54 -13.05 -17.34 -4.51
N GLU A 55 -12.19 -18.21 -3.99
CA GLU A 55 -12.56 -19.50 -3.42
C GLU A 55 -13.30 -19.31 -2.08
N SER A 56 -12.93 -18.28 -1.31
CA SER A 56 -13.63 -17.86 -0.09
C SER A 56 -14.80 -16.90 -0.35
N LYS A 57 -15.39 -16.91 -1.56
CA LYS A 57 -16.65 -16.19 -1.81
C LYS A 57 -17.76 -16.92 -1.07
N VAL A 58 -17.75 -16.77 0.26
CA VAL A 58 -18.84 -17.11 1.16
C VAL A 58 -20.06 -16.47 0.54
N LYS A 59 -21.02 -17.30 0.15
CA LYS A 59 -22.26 -16.79 -0.42
C LYS A 59 -22.85 -15.84 0.62
N VAL A 60 -23.45 -14.73 0.18
CA VAL A 60 -24.05 -13.78 1.15
C VAL A 60 -25.05 -14.53 2.02
N GLU A 61 -25.74 -15.53 1.46
CA GLU A 61 -26.62 -16.46 2.17
C GLU A 61 -25.97 -17.29 3.30
N GLU A 62 -24.63 -17.40 3.36
CA GLU A 62 -23.88 -18.16 4.38
C GLU A 62 -23.33 -17.26 5.49
N LEU A 63 -23.44 -15.93 5.36
CA LEU A 63 -23.03 -15.00 6.40
C LEU A 63 -24.06 -15.02 7.54
N PRO A 64 -23.67 -15.23 8.81
CA PRO A 64 -24.62 -15.33 9.93
C PRO A 64 -25.59 -14.15 10.02
N VAL A 65 -25.08 -12.94 9.78
CA VAL A 65 -25.88 -11.71 9.76
C VAL A 65 -26.91 -11.69 8.62
N ALA A 66 -26.62 -12.27 7.45
CA ALA A 66 -27.57 -12.32 6.35
C ALA A 66 -28.65 -13.39 6.61
N CYS A 67 -28.29 -14.51 7.27
CA CYS A 67 -29.25 -15.53 7.70
C CYS A 67 -30.25 -15.02 8.74
N GLU A 68 -29.87 -14.03 9.55
CA GLU A 68 -30.76 -13.37 10.52
C GLU A 68 -31.82 -12.47 9.84
N PHE A 69 -31.57 -12.03 8.60
CA PHE A 69 -32.44 -11.11 7.86
C PHE A 69 -32.68 -11.55 6.41
N PRO A 70 -33.33 -12.71 6.17
CA PRO A 70 -33.53 -13.25 4.82
C PRO A 70 -34.39 -12.34 3.91
N ASP A 71 -35.25 -11.50 4.49
CA ASP A 71 -36.12 -10.57 3.75
C ASP A 71 -35.40 -9.30 3.26
N VAL A 72 -34.19 -9.01 3.79
CA VAL A 72 -33.44 -7.78 3.51
C VAL A 72 -32.43 -7.98 2.38
N PHE A 73 -32.01 -9.23 2.13
CA PHE A 73 -31.06 -9.60 1.09
C PHE A 73 -31.71 -10.55 0.07
N PRO A 74 -32.67 -10.07 -0.75
CA PRO A 74 -33.24 -10.90 -1.81
C PRO A 74 -32.14 -11.32 -2.80
N GLY A 75 -32.16 -12.57 -3.27
CA GLY A 75 -31.15 -13.09 -4.21
C GLY A 75 -31.07 -12.33 -5.55
N ASP A 76 -32.08 -11.52 -5.85
CA ASP A 76 -32.25 -10.74 -7.08
C ASP A 76 -31.98 -9.24 -6.86
N VAL A 77 -30.89 -8.88 -6.18
CA VAL A 77 -30.44 -7.47 -6.14
C VAL A 77 -29.78 -7.12 -7.47
N SER A 78 -30.38 -6.18 -8.22
CA SER A 78 -29.76 -5.61 -9.41
C SER A 78 -28.43 -4.94 -9.04
N ASP A 79 -27.33 -5.25 -9.75
CA ASP A 79 -26.03 -4.57 -9.62
C ASP A 79 -26.11 -3.07 -9.97
N VAL A 80 -27.24 -2.62 -10.51
CA VAL A 80 -27.49 -1.23 -10.87
C VAL A 80 -28.06 -0.49 -9.66
N PRO A 81 -27.46 0.64 -9.24
CA PRO A 81 -28.01 1.45 -8.16
C PRO A 81 -29.43 1.93 -8.51
N PRO A 82 -30.35 2.03 -7.53
CA PRO A 82 -31.69 2.54 -7.76
C PRO A 82 -31.66 3.91 -8.44
N GLU A 83 -32.62 4.17 -9.34
CA GLU A 83 -32.80 5.51 -9.92
C GLU A 83 -32.95 6.52 -8.79
N ARG A 84 -32.11 7.56 -8.80
CA ARG A 84 -32.22 8.67 -7.85
C ARG A 84 -33.10 9.75 -8.46
N GLU A 85 -34.16 10.14 -7.75
CA GLU A 85 -34.88 11.38 -8.08
C GLU A 85 -33.93 12.58 -7.88
N VAL A 86 -33.97 13.52 -8.83
CA VAL A 86 -33.11 14.71 -8.89
C VAL A 86 -33.88 15.92 -8.39
#